data_AF-A0A2N3FVP6-F1
#
_entry.id   AF-A0A2N3FVP6-F1
#
_cell.length_a   1.000
_cell.length_b   1.000
_cell.length_c   1.000
_cell.angle_alpha   90.00
_cell.angle_beta   90.00
_cell.angle_gamma   90.00
#
_symmetry.space_group_name_H-M   'P 1'
#
loop_
_entity.id
_entity.type
_entity.pdbx_description
1 polymer ?
#
loop_
_entity_poly.entity_id
_entity_poly.type
_entity_poly.pdbx_seq_one_letter_code
_entity_poly.pdbx_strand_id
1 'polypeptide(L)'
;MQLGALGVVMVAALILVLIVFWARTRRFSLGPTLRIDLRNGFPVVRRNGYDSTDVDALMDRVYGLAASEEGRAEALELTHSARFGLARRGGYDSRVVDLHVDAMLVALQTGRELPPRPGYR
;
A
#
# COMPACT_ATOMS: atom_id res chain seq x y z
N MET A 1 -0.78 -28.64 -29.46
CA MET A 1 -0.52 -28.34 -28.03
C MET A 1 -0.51 -26.81 -27.85
N GLN A 2 -1.67 -26.16 -27.82
CA GLN A 2 -1.79 -24.68 -27.68
C GLN A 2 -2.96 -24.28 -26.75
N LEU A 3 -3.46 -25.20 -25.92
CA LEU A 3 -4.58 -24.95 -25.01
C LEU A 3 -4.16 -24.37 -23.64
N GLY A 4 -2.85 -24.31 -23.34
CA GLY A 4 -2.34 -23.84 -22.05
C GLY A 4 -2.17 -22.31 -21.93
N ALA A 5 -1.75 -21.63 -23.01
CA ALA A 5 -1.46 -20.20 -22.96
C ALA A 5 -2.74 -19.34 -22.84
N LEU A 6 -3.82 -19.74 -23.52
CA LEU A 6 -5.10 -19.03 -23.48
C LEU A 6 -5.74 -19.09 -22.07
N GLY A 7 -5.59 -20.21 -21.36
CA GLY A 7 -6.08 -20.35 -19.99
C GLY A 7 -5.37 -19.42 -19.01
N VAL A 8 -4.04 -19.29 -19.12
CA VAL A 8 -3.24 -18.44 -18.23
C VAL A 8 -3.54 -16.96 -18.43
N VAL A 9 -3.66 -16.52 -19.69
CA VAL A 9 -3.98 -15.11 -20.00
C VAL A 9 -5.39 -14.75 -19.53
N MET A 10 -6.37 -15.66 -19.68
CA MET A 10 -7.74 -15.43 -19.22
C MET A 10 -7.81 -15.31 -17.69
N VAL A 11 -7.05 -16.14 -16.96
CA VAL A 11 -6.96 -16.07 -15.49
C VAL A 11 -6.28 -14.78 -15.03
N ALA A 12 -5.18 -14.38 -15.68
CA ALA A 12 -4.50 -13.12 -15.38
C ALA A 12 -5.41 -11.91 -15.62
N ALA A 13 -6.16 -11.90 -16.72
CA ALA A 13 -7.13 -10.85 -17.02
C ALA A 13 -8.29 -10.82 -16.02
N LEU A 14 -8.79 -11.98 -15.58
CA LEU A 14 -9.87 -12.07 -14.57
C LEU A 14 -9.40 -11.57 -13.20
N ILE A 15 -8.17 -11.89 -12.80
CA ILE A 15 -7.54 -11.38 -11.58
C ILE A 15 -7.38 -9.86 -11.66
N LEU A 16 -6.91 -9.35 -12.80
CA LEU A 16 -6.72 -7.91 -13.00
C LEU A 16 -8.04 -7.15 -12.99
N VAL A 17 -9.09 -7.71 -13.61
CA VAL A 17 -10.46 -7.17 -13.57
C VAL A 17 -11.01 -7.19 -12.15
N LEU A 18 -10.78 -8.26 -11.37
CA LEU A 18 -11.23 -8.34 -9.98
C LEU A 18 -10.50 -7.35 -9.07
N ILE A 19 -9.19 -7.15 -9.27
CA ILE A 19 -8.40 -6.13 -8.55
C ILE A 19 -8.94 -4.73 -8.86
N VAL A 20 -9.17 -4.43 -10.14
CA VAL A 20 -9.70 -3.12 -10.58
C VAL A 20 -11.16 -2.94 -10.13
N PHE A 21 -11.98 -3.99 -10.14
CA PHE A 21 -13.38 -3.95 -9.71
C PHE A 21 -13.49 -3.79 -8.19
N TRP A 22 -12.61 -4.42 -7.42
CA TRP A 22 -12.48 -4.19 -5.98
C TRP A 22 -11.98 -2.78 -5.66
N ALA A 23 -11.04 -2.25 -6.45
CA ALA A 23 -10.62 -0.85 -6.37
C ALA A 23 -11.76 0.13 -6.73
N ARG A 24 -12.62 -0.22 -7.69
CA ARG A 24 -13.74 0.62 -8.15
C ARG A 24 -14.94 0.63 -7.20
N THR A 25 -15.19 -0.46 -6.49
CA THR A 25 -16.30 -0.59 -5.52
C THR A 25 -15.99 0.03 -4.15
N ARG A 26 -14.71 0.33 -3.85
CA ARG A 26 -14.28 1.13 -2.68
C ARG A 26 -14.40 2.65 -2.88
N ARG A 27 -15.17 3.14 -3.86
CA ARG A 27 -15.58 4.55 -3.88
C ARG A 27 -16.64 4.78 -2.80
N PHE A 28 -16.23 4.89 -1.55
CA PHE A 28 -17.07 5.41 -0.48
C PHE A 28 -16.81 6.90 -0.26
N SER A 29 -17.93 7.63 -0.17
CA SER A 29 -18.12 8.94 0.43
C SER A 29 -16.86 9.70 0.85
N LEU A 30 -16.60 10.79 0.13
CA LEU A 30 -15.71 11.87 0.51
C LEU A 30 -16.19 12.47 1.86
N GLY A 31 -15.55 12.07 2.95
CA GLY A 31 -15.52 12.83 4.19
C GLY A 31 -14.47 13.95 4.08
N PRO A 32 -14.73 15.14 4.66
CA PRO A 32 -14.03 16.38 4.33
C PRO A 32 -12.56 16.28 4.71
N THR A 33 -11.69 16.72 3.80
CA THR A 33 -10.30 17.23 3.95
C THR A 33 -9.72 17.27 5.37
N LEU A 34 -9.67 16.11 6.05
CA LEU A 34 -9.01 15.99 7.34
C LEU A 34 -7.53 16.03 7.02
N ARG A 35 -6.84 17.11 7.40
CA ARG A 35 -5.38 17.15 7.38
C ARG A 35 -4.90 16.12 8.39
N ILE A 36 -4.65 14.92 7.93
CA ILE A 36 -4.17 13.83 8.77
C ILE A 36 -2.70 14.12 9.09
N ASP A 37 -2.43 14.39 10.36
CA ASP A 37 -1.07 14.58 10.85
C ASP A 37 -0.40 13.22 11.07
N LEU A 38 0.49 12.84 10.17
CA LEU A 38 1.23 11.57 10.21
C LEU A 38 2.49 11.64 11.09
N ARG A 39 2.81 12.78 11.72
CA ARG A 39 3.99 12.92 12.59
C ARG A 39 3.96 11.98 13.78
N ASN A 40 2.77 11.60 14.25
CA ASN A 40 2.57 10.67 15.37
C ASN A 40 2.29 9.23 14.90
N GLY A 41 2.45 8.94 13.60
CA GLY A 41 2.13 7.64 12.99
C GLY A 41 0.78 7.63 12.29
N PHE A 42 0.37 6.44 11.88
CA PHE A 42 -0.94 6.26 11.25
C PHE A 42 -2.08 6.34 12.27
N PRO A 43 -3.22 6.98 11.92
CA PRO A 43 -4.40 6.96 12.77
C PRO A 43 -4.88 5.53 13.04
N VAL A 44 -5.30 5.24 14.27
CA VAL A 44 -5.83 3.93 14.66
C VAL A 44 -7.36 3.94 14.62
N VAL A 45 -7.95 2.93 13.99
CA VAL A 45 -9.41 2.69 14.00
C VAL A 45 -9.74 1.51 14.91
N ARG A 46 -10.93 1.54 15.54
CA ARG A 46 -11.35 0.51 16.51
C ARG A 46 -11.67 -0.85 15.88
N ARG A 47 -12.01 -0.90 14.58
CA ARG A 47 -12.39 -2.11 13.84
C ARG A 47 -11.94 -2.01 12.39
N ASN A 48 -11.61 -3.15 11.79
CA ASN A 48 -11.29 -3.29 10.36
C ASN A 48 -10.10 -2.42 9.88
N GLY A 49 -9.14 -2.13 10.77
CA GLY A 49 -7.87 -1.53 10.39
C GLY A 49 -6.89 -2.58 9.88
N TYR A 50 -5.87 -2.13 9.17
CA TYR A 50 -4.72 -2.99 8.85
C TYR A 50 -3.91 -3.30 10.11
N ASP A 51 -3.32 -4.49 10.15
CA ASP A 51 -2.41 -4.87 11.22
C ASP A 51 -1.22 -3.90 11.27
N SER A 52 -1.04 -3.24 12.41
CA SER A 52 0.01 -2.24 12.57
C SER A 52 1.41 -2.84 12.42
N THR A 53 1.59 -4.11 12.81
CA THR A 53 2.88 -4.81 12.71
C THR A 53 3.26 -5.02 11.25
N ASP A 54 2.31 -5.47 10.42
CA ASP A 54 2.54 -5.67 8.99
C ASP A 54 2.88 -4.34 8.30
N VAL A 55 2.16 -3.27 8.66
CA VAL A 55 2.38 -1.93 8.09
C VAL A 55 3.74 -1.39 8.52
N ASP A 56 4.06 -1.42 9.82
CA ASP A 56 5.32 -0.87 10.33
C ASP A 56 6.52 -1.65 9.78
N ALA A 57 6.43 -2.98 9.64
CA ALA A 57 7.47 -3.81 9.03
C ALA A 57 7.71 -3.45 7.56
N LEU A 58 6.65 -3.16 6.79
CA LEU A 58 6.81 -2.66 5.43
C LEU A 58 7.52 -1.30 5.43
N MET A 59 7.09 -0.37 6.27
CA MET A 59 7.69 0.97 6.34
C MET A 59 9.18 0.86 6.68
N ASP A 60 9.55 0.11 7.71
CA ASP A 60 10.95 -0.13 8.09
C ASP A 60 11.79 -0.59 6.89
N ARG A 61 11.28 -1.57 6.14
CA ARG A 61 12.03 -2.16 5.03
C ARG A 61 12.11 -1.24 3.82
N VAL A 62 11.01 -0.60 3.42
CA VAL A 62 10.98 0.32 2.27
C VAL A 62 11.87 1.53 2.52
N TYR A 63 11.76 2.18 3.68
CA TYR A 63 12.59 3.35 4.00
C TYR A 63 14.07 2.98 4.19
N GLY A 64 14.37 1.77 4.70
CA GLY A 64 15.75 1.28 4.79
C GLY A 64 16.38 1.00 3.42
N LEU A 65 15.61 0.42 2.49
CA LEU A 65 16.08 0.11 1.14
C LEU A 65 16.19 1.35 0.24
N ALA A 66 15.23 2.27 0.34
CA ALA A 66 15.20 3.47 -0.49
C ALA A 66 16.31 4.49 -0.18
N ALA A 67 17.11 4.25 0.86
CA ALA A 67 18.28 5.06 1.20
C ALA A 67 19.45 4.87 0.20
N SER A 68 19.46 3.80 -0.59
CA SER A 68 20.42 3.58 -1.67
C SER A 68 19.73 3.56 -3.04
N GLU A 69 20.50 3.84 -4.10
CA GLU A 69 19.98 3.84 -5.47
C GLU A 69 19.65 2.41 -5.92
N GLU A 70 20.48 1.43 -5.56
CA GLU A 70 20.25 0.01 -5.85
C GLU A 70 19.05 -0.55 -5.09
N GLY A 71 18.85 -0.13 -3.83
CA GLY A 71 17.76 -0.59 -2.99
C GLY A 71 16.40 0.01 -3.39
N ARG A 72 16.39 1.08 -4.18
CA ARG A 72 15.15 1.75 -4.62
C ARG A 72 14.28 0.87 -5.52
N ALA A 73 14.90 0.04 -6.37
CA ALA A 73 14.16 -0.90 -7.21
C ALA A 73 13.50 -2.02 -6.38
N GLU A 74 14.22 -2.55 -5.39
CA GLU A 74 13.67 -3.54 -4.43
C GLU A 74 12.55 -2.91 -3.58
N ALA A 75 12.73 -1.67 -3.13
CA ALA A 75 11.72 -0.92 -2.39
C ALA A 75 10.43 -0.75 -3.21
N LEU A 76 10.55 -0.49 -4.52
CA LEU A 76 9.41 -0.38 -5.42
C LEU A 76 8.65 -1.70 -5.54
N GLU A 77 9.37 -2.81 -5.77
CA GLU A 77 8.75 -4.14 -5.87
C GLU A 77 8.07 -4.55 -4.56
N LEU A 78 8.71 -4.31 -3.42
CA LEU A 78 8.16 -4.59 -2.10
C LEU A 78 6.89 -3.76 -1.83
N THR A 79 6.92 -2.47 -2.16
CA THR A 79 5.74 -1.60 -2.00
C THR A 79 4.59 -2.04 -2.92
N HIS A 80 4.90 -2.48 -4.14
CA HIS A 80 3.90 -2.94 -5.11
C HIS A 80 3.27 -4.28 -4.70
N SER A 81 4.01 -5.14 -4.02
CA SER A 81 3.55 -6.45 -3.55
C SER A 81 2.96 -6.42 -2.12
N ALA A 82 2.96 -5.26 -1.47
CA ALA A 82 2.48 -5.08 -0.12
C ALA A 82 1.04 -5.56 0.07
N ARG A 83 0.82 -6.37 1.11
CA ARG A 83 -0.50 -6.81 1.56
C ARG A 83 -0.51 -6.80 3.08
N PHE A 84 -1.57 -6.28 3.67
CA PHE A 84 -1.72 -6.18 5.11
C PHE A 84 -2.83 -7.08 5.61
N GLY A 85 -2.60 -7.76 6.72
CA GLY A 85 -3.64 -8.43 7.48
C GLY A 85 -4.68 -7.44 8.02
N LEU A 86 -5.87 -7.93 8.35
CA LEU A 86 -6.89 -7.15 9.05
C LEU A 86 -6.84 -7.45 10.55
N ALA A 87 -6.67 -6.41 11.35
CA ALA A 87 -6.68 -6.52 12.80
C ALA A 87 -8.11 -6.53 13.35
N ARG A 88 -8.45 -7.57 14.12
CA ARG A 88 -9.79 -7.74 14.71
C ARG A 88 -10.09 -6.76 15.85
N ARG A 89 -9.09 -6.25 16.56
CA ARG A 89 -9.23 -5.40 17.75
C ARG A 89 -8.55 -4.04 17.61
N GLY A 90 -8.70 -3.46 16.42
CA GLY A 90 -8.14 -2.16 16.07
C GLY A 90 -6.79 -2.29 15.38
N GLY A 91 -6.49 -1.31 14.54
CA GLY A 91 -5.33 -1.29 13.64
C GLY A 91 -5.27 0.05 12.92
N TYR A 92 -4.28 0.24 12.06
CA TYR A 92 -4.14 1.48 11.31
C TYR A 92 -5.30 1.65 10.32
N ASP A 93 -5.77 2.90 10.16
CA ASP A 93 -6.81 3.25 9.19
C ASP A 93 -6.31 2.87 7.79
N SER A 94 -6.94 1.84 7.21
CA SER A 94 -6.53 1.26 5.94
C SER A 94 -6.49 2.29 4.81
N ARG A 95 -7.37 3.29 4.83
CA ARG A 95 -7.41 4.33 3.80
C ARG A 95 -6.18 5.22 3.87
N VAL A 96 -5.73 5.56 5.07
CA VAL A 96 -4.58 6.43 5.29
C VAL A 96 -3.29 5.68 4.94
N VAL A 97 -3.21 4.41 5.30
CA VAL A 97 -2.10 3.53 4.90
C VAL A 97 -2.06 3.38 3.38
N ASP A 98 -3.19 3.05 2.74
CA ASP A 98 -3.28 2.89 1.28
C ASP A 98 -2.83 4.18 0.56
N LEU A 99 -3.31 5.34 1.00
CA LEU A 99 -2.90 6.64 0.44
C LEU A 99 -1.39 6.91 0.57
N HIS A 100 -0.80 6.53 1.71
CA HIS A 100 0.64 6.69 1.93
C HIS A 100 1.46 5.73 1.07
N VAL A 101 1.01 4.47 0.95
CA VAL A 101 1.62 3.47 0.07
C VAL A 101 1.56 3.92 -1.39
N ASP A 102 0.44 4.45 -1.85
CA ASP A 102 0.30 5.03 -3.19
C ASP A 102 1.27 6.19 -3.41
N ALA A 103 1.43 7.08 -2.43
CA ALA A 103 2.40 8.17 -2.50
C ALA A 103 3.85 7.66 -2.58
N MET A 104 4.20 6.61 -1.83
CA MET A 104 5.51 5.95 -1.93
C MET A 104 5.72 5.32 -3.31
N LEU A 105 4.72 4.62 -3.86
CA LEU A 105 4.80 4.03 -5.21
C LEU A 105 5.10 5.10 -6.25
N VAL A 106 4.35 6.21 -6.24
CA VAL A 106 4.56 7.32 -7.16
C VAL A 106 5.96 7.91 -6.99
N ALA A 107 6.41 8.13 -5.76
CA ALA A 107 7.75 8.66 -5.51
C ALA A 107 8.82 7.71 -6.05
N LEU A 108 8.77 6.42 -5.71
CA LEU A 108 9.70 5.39 -6.14
C LEU A 108 9.78 5.29 -7.67
N GLN A 109 8.64 5.23 -8.35
CA GLN A 109 8.54 5.18 -9.82
C GLN A 109 9.10 6.42 -10.51
N THR A 110 8.93 7.60 -9.91
CA THR A 110 9.33 8.88 -10.53
C THR A 110 10.71 9.35 -10.09
N GLY A 111 11.43 8.57 -9.27
CA GLY A 111 12.74 8.98 -8.73
C GLY A 111 12.66 10.13 -7.72
N ARG A 112 11.47 10.49 -7.21
CA ARG A 112 11.28 11.57 -6.25
C ARG A 112 11.61 11.15 -4.82
N GLU A 113 11.83 12.12 -3.94
CA GLU A 113 11.95 11.85 -2.52
C GLU A 113 10.67 11.18 -1.98
N LEU A 114 10.86 10.18 -1.10
CA LEU A 114 9.74 9.50 -0.45
C LEU A 114 8.97 10.49 0.45
N PRO A 115 7.65 10.32 0.63
CA PRO A 115 6.95 11.03 1.70
C PRO A 115 7.63 10.74 3.05
N PRO A 116 7.56 11.65 4.03
CA PRO A 116 8.18 11.44 5.34
C PRO A 116 7.59 10.21 6.01
N ARG A 117 8.43 9.42 6.68
CA ARG A 117 7.98 8.23 7.38
C ARG A 117 6.99 8.61 8.50
N PRO A 118 5.77 8.06 8.50
CA PRO A 118 4.81 8.31 9.58
C PRO A 118 5.38 7.90 10.93
N GLY A 119 5.21 8.75 11.94
CA GLY A 119 5.73 8.49 13.30
C GLY A 119 7.23 8.77 13.47
N TYR A 120 7.92 9.19 12.41
CA TYR A 120 9.32 9.57 12.45
C TYR A 120 9.45 11.10 12.48
N ARG A 121 10.33 11.63 13.34
CA ARG A 121 10.58 13.08 13.49
C ARG A 121 11.79 13.52 12.69
#